data_AF-A0A520HXF0-F1
#
_entry.id   AF-A0A520HXF0-F1
#
_cell.length_a   1.000
_cell.length_b   1.000
_cell.length_c   1.000
_cell.angle_alpha   90.00
_cell.angle_beta   90.00
_cell.angle_gamma   90.00
#
_symmetry.space_group_name_H-M   'P 1'
#
loop_
_entity.id
_entity.type
_entity.pdbx_description
1 polymer ?
#
loop_
_entity_poly.entity_id
_entity_poly.type
_entity_poly.pdbx_seq_one_letter_code
_entity_poly.pdbx_strand_id
1 'polypeptide(L)' 'MTSITARLADGVRQIAAADWDACAGDGNPFVGHAFLSALEESGSVGGRSGWQPLPIVVDG' A
#
# COMPACT_ATOMS: atom_id res chain seq x y z
N MET A 1 17.31 -5.77 -22.89
CA MET A 1 15.96 -5.92 -22.29
C MET A 1 16.08 -5.47 -20.86
N THR A 2 15.38 -4.41 -20.46
CA THR A 2 15.30 -4.00 -19.04
C THR A 2 14.51 -5.08 -18.29
N SER A 3 15.01 -5.45 -17.11
CA SER A 3 14.36 -6.44 -16.24
C SER A 3 13.35 -5.71 -15.38
N ILE A 4 12.13 -6.24 -15.29
CA ILE A 4 11.08 -5.74 -14.39
C ILE A 4 10.98 -6.69 -13.21
N THR A 5 10.98 -6.16 -11.99
CA THR A 5 10.85 -6.89 -10.74
C THR A 5 9.55 -6.49 -10.04
N ALA A 6 8.83 -7.48 -9.48
CA ALA A 6 7.67 -7.24 -8.63
C ALA A 6 7.94 -7.78 -7.22
N ARG A 7 7.65 -6.98 -6.19
CA ARG A 7 7.87 -7.30 -4.78
C ARG A 7 6.56 -7.12 -4.00
N LEU A 8 6.21 -8.09 -3.18
CA LEU A 8 5.07 -7.99 -2.27
C LEU A 8 5.54 -7.32 -0.96
N ALA A 9 4.78 -6.33 -0.50
CA ALA A 9 4.95 -5.72 0.80
C ALA A 9 3.93 -6.27 1.81
N ASP A 10 4.30 -6.33 3.08
CA ASP A 10 3.39 -6.73 4.16
C ASP A 10 2.64 -5.50 4.71
N GLY A 11 1.77 -4.96 3.85
CA GLY A 11 0.97 -3.77 4.11
C GLY A 11 1.57 -2.47 3.57
N VAL A 12 0.70 -1.46 3.46
CA VAL A 12 1.03 -0.14 2.92
C VAL A 12 2.05 0.60 3.79
N ARG A 13 2.02 0.36 5.11
CA ARG A 13 2.94 0.98 6.08
C ARG A 13 4.41 0.62 5.88
N GLN A 14 4.71 -0.40 5.08
CA GLN A 14 6.07 -0.79 4.69
C GLN A 14 6.63 0.05 3.53
N ILE A 15 5.81 0.91 2.93
CA ILE A 15 6.18 1.78 1.81
C ILE A 15 6.22 3.21 2.34
N ALA A 16 7.20 4.01 1.89
CA ALA A 16 7.25 5.41 2.29
C ALA A 16 6.02 6.14 1.77
N ALA A 17 5.39 6.96 2.63
CA ALA A 17 4.17 7.69 2.28
C ALA A 17 4.33 8.54 1.02
N ALA A 18 5.47 9.23 0.87
CA ALA A 18 5.76 10.04 -0.30
C ALA A 18 5.77 9.22 -1.61
N ASP A 19 6.33 8.01 -1.58
CA ASP A 19 6.39 7.14 -2.77
C ASP A 19 5.00 6.59 -3.11
N TRP A 20 4.22 6.21 -2.09
CA TRP A 20 2.85 5.74 -2.28
C TRP A 20 1.94 6.85 -2.82
N ASP A 21 1.97 8.01 -2.17
CA ASP A 21 1.09 9.14 -2.50
C ASP A 21 1.43 9.72 -3.88
N ALA A 22 2.69 9.64 -4.32
CA ALA A 22 3.07 9.95 -5.71
C ALA A 22 2.38 9.03 -6.74
N CYS A 23 2.14 7.76 -6.40
CA CYS A 23 1.39 6.82 -7.25
C CYS A 23 -0.12 6.99 -7.13
N ALA A 24 -0.63 7.23 -5.92
CA ALA A 24 -2.06 7.34 -5.65
C ALA A 24 -2.65 8.65 -6.20
N GLY A 25 -1.87 9.73 -6.18
CA GLY A 25 -2.30 11.08 -6.53
C GLY A 25 -3.34 11.64 -5.57
N ASP A 26 -3.81 12.86 -5.85
CA ASP A 26 -4.67 13.62 -4.93
C ASP A 26 -6.18 13.42 -5.17
N GLY A 27 -6.56 12.59 -6.15
CA GLY A 27 -7.94 12.48 -6.64
C GLY A 27 -8.86 11.63 -5.75
N ASN A 28 -8.31 10.78 -4.88
CA ASN A 28 -9.10 9.93 -3.99
C ASN A 28 -8.38 9.72 -2.64
N PRO A 29 -8.86 10.32 -1.54
CA PRO A 29 -8.19 10.19 -0.23
C PRO A 29 -8.25 8.76 0.33
N PHE A 30 -9.19 7.92 -0.11
CA PHE A 30 -9.33 6.55 0.39
C PHE A 30 -8.30 5.56 -0.19
N VAL A 31 -7.47 6.00 -1.14
CA VAL A 31 -6.32 5.23 -1.62
C VAL A 31 -4.99 5.83 -1.17
N GLY A 32 -5.01 6.94 -0.43
CA GLY A 32 -3.79 7.57 0.11
C GLY A 32 -3.16 6.75 1.22
N HIS A 33 -1.85 6.93 1.42
CA HIS A 33 -1.07 6.16 2.38
C HIS A 33 -1.64 6.29 3.80
N ALA A 34 -1.98 7.51 4.22
CA ALA A 34 -2.45 7.79 5.57
C ALA A 34 -3.76 7.05 5.91
N PHE A 35 -4.74 7.05 5.00
CA PHE A 35 -6.02 6.37 5.22
C PHE A 35 -5.84 4.85 5.29
N LEU A 36 -5.14 4.27 4.32
CA LEU A 36 -4.91 2.83 4.27
C LEU A 36 -4.08 2.35 5.48
N SER A 37 -3.07 3.13 5.90
CA SER A 37 -2.30 2.85 7.11
C SER A 37 -3.17 2.84 8.36
N ALA A 38 -4.11 3.78 8.47
CA ALA A 38 -5.03 3.84 9.61
C ALA A 38 -5.97 2.61 9.65
N LEU A 39 -6.38 2.08 8.51
CA LEU A 39 -7.15 0.83 8.46
C LEU A 39 -6.33 -0.36 8.97
N GLU A 40 -5.06 -0.44 8.61
CA GLU A 40 -4.14 -1.50 9.09
C GLU A 40 -3.87 -1.38 10.58
N GLU A 41 -3.56 -0.18 11.07
CA GLU A 41 -3.23 0.07 12.48
C GLU A 41 -4.43 -0.16 13.40
N SER A 42 -5.63 0.23 12.96
CA SER A 42 -6.87 0.00 13.72
C SER A 42 -7.34 -1.46 13.72
N GLY A 43 -6.78 -2.32 12.86
CA GLY A 43 -7.27 -3.68 12.65
C GLY A 43 -8.60 -3.74 11.90
N SER A 44 -9.01 -2.64 11.26
CA SER A 44 -10.17 -2.62 10.34
C SER A 44 -9.93 -3.51 9.12
N VAL A 45 -8.65 -3.69 8.75
CA VAL A 45 -8.16 -4.71 7.83
C VAL A 45 -7.10 -5.58 8.52
N GLY A 46 -6.77 -6.72 7.91
CA GLY A 46 -5.88 -7.74 8.46
C GLY A 46 -6.59 -8.71 9.42
N GLY A 47 -5.85 -9.72 9.86
CA GLY A 47 -6.31 -10.68 10.88
C GLY A 47 -7.67 -11.32 10.55
N ARG A 48 -8.68 -11.03 11.39
CA ARG A 48 -10.03 -11.62 11.29
C ARG A 48 -10.98 -10.88 10.35
N SER A 49 -10.56 -9.75 9.75
CA SER A 49 -11.42 -8.95 8.85
C SER A 49 -11.74 -9.66 7.52
N GLY A 50 -10.96 -10.70 7.16
CA GLY A 50 -11.04 -11.35 5.85
C GLY A 50 -10.37 -10.54 4.73
N TRP A 51 -9.85 -9.35 5.03
CA TRP A 51 -9.10 -8.51 4.09
C TRP A 51 -7.62 -8.48 4.50
N GLN A 52 -6.73 -8.91 3.61
CA GLN A 52 -5.29 -8.87 3.85
C GLN A 52 -4.65 -7.77 2.99
N PRO A 53 -4.00 -6.76 3.60
CA PRO A 53 -3.18 -5.81 2.87
C PRO A 53 -1.94 -6.49 2.28
N LEU A 54 -1.79 -6.45 0.96
CA LEU A 54 -0.64 -6.99 0.22
C LEU A 54 -0.31 -6.09 -1.00
N PRO A 55 0.30 -4.91 -0.79
CA PRO A 55 0.70 -4.09 -1.91
C PRO A 55 1.77 -4.75 -2.78
N ILE A 56 1.76 -4.41 -4.07
CA ILE A 56 2.76 -4.87 -5.04
C ILE A 56 3.56 -3.65 -5.50
N VAL A 57 4.86 -3.68 -5.26
CA VAL A 57 5.81 -2.68 -5.77
C VAL A 57 6.46 -3.23 -7.03
N VAL A 58 6.45 -2.44 -8.10
CA VAL A 58 7.04 -2.80 -9.39
C VAL A 58 8.13 -1.80 -9.74
N ASP A 59 9.33 -2.30 -10.04
CA ASP A 59 10.52 -1.50 -10.39
C ASP A 59 11.32 -2.16 -11.53
N GLY A 60 12.06 -1.35 -12.31
CA GLY A 60 12.87 -1.81 -13.46
C GLY A 60 12.78 -0.97 -14.72
#